data_AF-A0A6A3BTZ5-F1
#
_entry.id   AF-A0A6A3BTZ5-F1
#
_cell.length_a   1.000
_cell.length_b   1.000
_cell.length_c   1.000
_cell.angle_alpha   90.00
_cell.angle_beta   90.00
_cell.angle_gamma   90.00
#
_symmetry.space_group_name_H-M   'P 1'
#
loop_
_entity.id
_entity.type
_entity.pdbx_description
1 polymer ?
#
loop_
_entity_poly.entity_id
_entity_poly.type
_entity_poly.pdbx_seq_one_letter_code
_entity_poly.pdbx_strand_id
1 'polypeptide(L)'
;MNGEELTEQETALYDRQVRVWGADAQRRLSKSHILVYGMKGLLRSIVREFLDIADENLYNGKTLAEVCCDSLKEFNPMVHVSVEKSDISTFGLEFLKILMMWSSVAALEKKKKLEETIECRLEYPSFEDATAVPWKALPKRVSKLYFAMRVIEQFEDIEGNPGQTSSADLPGVPKLRKELCETNSVNESQIPEALLERLLIGTSEYPPVCAIIGGILGQR
;
A
#
# COMPACT_ATOMS: atom_id res chain seq x y z
N MET A 1 -9.09 -6.75 34.38
CA MET A 1 -7.96 -7.22 33.56
C MET A 1 -8.14 -8.71 33.34
N ASN A 2 -8.86 -9.10 32.28
CA ASN A 2 -8.88 -10.49 31.80
C ASN A 2 -8.38 -10.43 30.36
N GLY A 3 -7.06 -10.39 30.20
CA GLY A 3 -6.45 -10.54 28.90
C GLY A 3 -6.42 -12.03 28.59
N GLU A 4 -7.19 -12.46 27.59
CA GLU A 4 -7.04 -13.81 27.03
C GLU A 4 -5.56 -14.02 26.68
N GLU A 5 -4.94 -15.00 27.33
CA GLU A 5 -3.58 -15.39 27.03
C GLU A 5 -3.52 -15.96 25.60
N LEU A 6 -2.44 -15.68 24.88
CA LEU A 6 -2.19 -16.35 23.61
C LEU A 6 -2.11 -17.84 23.90
N THR A 7 -2.76 -18.64 23.08
CA THR A 7 -2.69 -20.10 23.23
C THR A 7 -1.23 -20.57 23.14
N GLU A 8 -0.92 -21.72 23.74
CA GLU A 8 0.44 -22.28 23.70
C GLU A 8 0.93 -22.49 22.25
N GLN A 9 0.02 -22.85 21.35
CA GLN A 9 0.28 -22.98 19.91
C GLN A 9 0.62 -21.63 19.25
N GLU A 10 -0.10 -20.55 19.57
CA GLU A 10 0.21 -19.20 19.07
C GLU A 10 1.54 -18.70 19.62
N THR A 11 1.81 -18.97 20.90
CA THR A 11 3.06 -18.56 21.55
C THR A 11 4.26 -19.25 20.92
N ALA A 12 4.15 -20.53 20.58
CA ALA A 12 5.19 -21.28 19.89
C ALA A 12 5.39 -20.80 18.43
N LEU A 13 4.29 -20.56 17.70
CA LEU A 13 4.34 -20.14 16.29
C LEU A 13 4.92 -18.72 16.15
N TYR A 14 4.55 -17.80 17.04
CA TYR A 14 4.93 -16.38 16.97
C TYR A 14 6.06 -15.99 17.92
N ASP A 15 6.76 -16.93 18.55
CA ASP A 15 7.80 -16.65 19.55
C ASP A 15 8.83 -15.60 19.06
N ARG A 16 9.36 -15.76 17.83
CA ARG A 16 10.31 -14.79 17.25
C ARG A 16 9.72 -13.39 17.10
N GLN A 17 8.45 -13.30 16.72
CA GLN A 17 7.73 -12.03 16.54
C GLN A 17 7.42 -11.37 17.90
N VAL A 18 6.95 -12.16 18.87
CA VAL A 18 6.68 -11.72 20.24
C VAL A 18 7.95 -11.17 20.90
N ARG A 19 9.13 -11.74 20.64
CA ARG A 19 10.41 -11.17 21.12
C ARG A 19 10.74 -9.80 20.52
N VAL A 20 10.26 -9.49 19.32
CA VAL A 20 10.53 -8.21 18.64
C VAL A 20 9.62 -7.10 19.17
N TRP A 21 8.30 -7.35 19.20
CA TRP A 21 7.28 -6.32 19.49
C TRP A 21 6.45 -6.56 20.76
N GLY A 22 6.60 -7.68 21.43
CA GLY A 22 5.91 -8.00 22.69
C GLY A 22 4.54 -8.68 22.52
N ALA A 23 4.09 -9.39 23.57
CA ALA A 23 2.86 -10.18 23.52
C ALA A 23 1.59 -9.31 23.36
N ASP A 24 1.58 -8.10 23.92
CA ASP A 24 0.44 -7.19 23.79
C ASP A 24 0.25 -6.69 22.36
N ALA A 25 1.35 -6.37 21.66
CA ALA A 25 1.29 -6.02 20.25
C ALA A 25 0.78 -7.20 19.40
N GLN A 26 1.26 -8.42 19.69
CA GLN A 26 0.78 -9.63 19.01
C GLN A 26 -0.72 -9.87 19.22
N ARG A 27 -1.23 -9.67 20.44
CA ARG A 27 -2.67 -9.80 20.75
C ARG A 27 -3.52 -8.77 20.02
N ARG A 28 -3.03 -7.54 19.87
CA ARG A 28 -3.73 -6.50 19.10
C ARG A 28 -3.77 -6.86 17.62
N LEU A 29 -2.66 -7.39 17.09
CA LEU A 29 -2.57 -7.84 15.71
C LEU A 29 -3.51 -9.03 15.44
N SER A 30 -3.61 -10.01 16.35
CA SER A 30 -4.50 -11.17 16.17
C SER A 30 -5.99 -10.82 16.18
N LYS A 31 -6.37 -9.68 16.78
CA LYS A 31 -7.74 -9.15 16.78
C LYS A 31 -8.00 -8.13 15.67
N SER A 32 -6.99 -7.82 14.86
CA SER A 32 -7.12 -6.86 13.76
C SER A 32 -7.63 -7.56 12.50
N HIS A 33 -8.46 -6.85 11.74
CA HIS A 33 -8.85 -7.26 10.40
C HIS A 33 -8.06 -6.42 9.39
N ILE A 34 -7.80 -6.94 8.19
CA ILE A 34 -7.09 -6.20 7.14
C ILE A 34 -7.84 -6.44 5.83
N LEU A 35 -8.17 -5.37 5.13
CA LEU A 35 -8.68 -5.42 3.76
C LEU A 35 -7.55 -5.13 2.78
N VAL A 36 -7.32 -6.05 1.85
CA VAL A 36 -6.43 -5.83 0.70
C VAL A 36 -7.29 -5.73 -0.55
N TYR A 37 -7.24 -4.59 -1.23
CA TYR A 37 -8.00 -4.34 -2.46
C TYR A 37 -7.07 -4.04 -3.63
N GLY A 38 -7.58 -4.15 -4.86
CA GLY A 38 -6.80 -3.83 -6.05
C GLY A 38 -5.70 -4.86 -6.33
N MET A 39 -6.04 -6.15 -6.34
CA MET A 39 -5.14 -7.25 -6.71
C MET A 39 -4.80 -7.28 -8.22
N LYS A 40 -4.24 -6.15 -8.69
CA LYS A 40 -3.70 -5.86 -10.01
C LYS A 40 -2.39 -5.09 -9.80
N GLY A 41 -1.50 -5.04 -10.77
CA GLY A 41 -0.27 -4.25 -10.63
C GLY A 41 0.62 -4.78 -9.51
N LEU A 42 1.33 -3.88 -8.82
CA LEU A 42 2.25 -4.17 -7.71
C LEU A 42 1.80 -5.28 -6.74
N LEU A 43 0.52 -5.27 -6.34
CA LEU A 43 -0.05 -6.26 -5.42
C LEU A 43 -0.06 -7.67 -6.00
N ARG A 44 -0.24 -7.83 -7.31
CA ARG A 44 -0.15 -9.12 -8.01
C ARG A 44 1.26 -9.69 -7.89
N SER A 45 2.28 -8.88 -8.18
CA SER A 45 3.68 -9.33 -8.07
C SER A 45 4.15 -9.57 -6.65
N ILE A 46 3.75 -8.73 -5.68
CA ILE A 46 4.00 -9.00 -4.24
C ILE A 46 3.48 -10.39 -3.91
N VAL A 47 2.23 -10.65 -4.24
CA VAL A 47 1.58 -11.88 -3.83
C VAL A 47 2.12 -13.10 -4.58
N ARG A 48 2.49 -12.95 -5.86
CA ARG A 48 3.17 -14.02 -6.63
C ARG A 48 4.51 -14.42 -6.01
N GLU A 49 5.29 -13.45 -5.55
CA GLU A 49 6.60 -13.73 -4.94
C GLU A 49 6.48 -14.32 -3.53
N PHE A 50 5.57 -13.81 -2.70
CA PHE A 50 5.39 -14.35 -1.35
C PHE A 50 4.72 -15.73 -1.31
N LEU A 51 3.91 -16.07 -2.31
CA LEU A 51 3.14 -17.32 -2.35
C LEU A 51 3.66 -18.32 -3.41
N ASP A 52 4.82 -18.06 -4.03
CA ASP A 52 5.41 -18.88 -5.11
C ASP A 52 4.43 -19.18 -6.27
N ILE A 53 3.50 -18.26 -6.56
CA ILE A 53 2.49 -18.42 -7.62
C ILE A 53 3.12 -18.00 -8.96
N ALA A 54 3.85 -18.91 -9.61
CA ALA A 54 4.59 -18.63 -10.84
C ALA A 54 3.78 -18.82 -12.15
N ASP A 55 2.69 -19.60 -12.15
CA ASP A 55 2.04 -20.07 -13.38
C ASP A 55 0.57 -19.59 -13.52
N GLU A 56 0.25 -18.90 -14.63
CA GLU A 56 -1.11 -18.48 -14.99
C GLU A 56 -2.05 -19.65 -15.33
N ASN A 57 -1.51 -20.81 -15.70
CA ASN A 57 -2.30 -22.01 -15.93
C ASN A 57 -2.76 -22.66 -14.63
N LEU A 58 -2.15 -22.32 -13.48
CA LEU A 58 -2.52 -22.86 -12.17
C LEU A 58 -3.86 -22.30 -11.63
N TYR A 59 -4.37 -21.25 -12.27
CA TYR A 59 -5.55 -20.54 -11.79
C TYR A 59 -6.79 -21.43 -11.88
N ASN A 60 -6.83 -22.44 -12.76
CA ASN A 60 -7.93 -23.42 -12.85
C ASN A 60 -9.34 -22.76 -12.83
N GLY A 61 -9.48 -21.58 -13.46
CA GLY A 61 -10.72 -20.79 -13.47
C GLY A 61 -10.97 -19.92 -12.22
N LYS A 62 -10.10 -19.98 -11.21
CA LYS A 62 -10.08 -19.08 -10.05
C LYS A 62 -9.45 -17.72 -10.41
N THR A 63 -9.89 -16.69 -9.71
CA THR A 63 -9.27 -15.37 -9.73
C THR A 63 -7.97 -15.37 -8.94
N LEU A 64 -7.09 -14.40 -9.19
CA LEU A 64 -5.85 -14.23 -8.41
C LEU A 64 -6.15 -14.16 -6.91
N ALA A 65 -7.18 -13.42 -6.50
CA ALA A 65 -7.58 -13.31 -5.09
C ALA A 65 -7.90 -14.66 -4.46
N GLU A 66 -8.61 -15.52 -5.18
CA GLU A 66 -8.92 -16.88 -4.71
C GLU A 66 -7.69 -17.76 -4.57
N VAL A 67 -6.78 -17.74 -5.56
CA VAL A 67 -5.51 -18.48 -5.46
C VAL A 67 -4.71 -18.02 -4.25
N CYS A 68 -4.64 -16.71 -4.03
CA CYS A 68 -3.87 -16.13 -2.93
C CYS A 68 -4.50 -16.43 -1.57
N CYS A 69 -5.83 -16.44 -1.50
CA CYS A 69 -6.55 -16.83 -0.29
C CYS A 69 -6.26 -18.27 0.11
N ASP A 70 -6.24 -19.19 -0.85
CA ASP A 70 -5.91 -20.59 -0.59
C ASP A 70 -4.47 -20.72 -0.06
N SER A 71 -3.49 -20.09 -0.73
CA SER A 71 -2.09 -20.11 -0.31
C SER A 71 -1.86 -19.42 1.06
N LEU A 72 -2.57 -18.33 1.37
CA LEU A 72 -2.45 -17.66 2.68
C LEU A 72 -3.04 -18.50 3.83
N LYS A 73 -4.13 -19.23 3.58
CA LYS A 73 -4.70 -20.17 4.56
C LYS A 73 -3.74 -21.32 4.86
N GLU A 74 -3.05 -21.83 3.84
CA GLU A 74 -2.03 -22.85 4.01
C GLU A 74 -0.81 -22.30 4.76
N PHE A 75 -0.37 -21.08 4.42
CA PHE A 75 0.77 -20.43 5.06
C PHE A 75 0.56 -20.19 6.56
N ASN A 76 -0.65 -19.78 6.96
CA ASN A 76 -0.97 -19.58 8.37
C ASN A 76 -2.45 -19.93 8.68
N PRO A 77 -2.72 -21.17 9.11
CA PRO A 77 -4.09 -21.62 9.42
C PRO A 77 -4.78 -20.85 10.55
N MET A 78 -4.03 -20.09 11.37
CA MET A 78 -4.57 -19.28 12.45
C MET A 78 -5.14 -17.94 11.95
N VAL A 79 -4.89 -17.57 10.69
CA VAL A 79 -5.41 -16.34 10.08
C VAL A 79 -6.62 -16.67 9.22
N HIS A 80 -7.76 -16.03 9.52
CA HIS A 80 -8.96 -16.17 8.71
C HIS A 80 -8.85 -15.30 7.45
N VAL A 81 -8.75 -15.93 6.28
CA VAL A 81 -8.68 -15.25 4.98
C VAL A 81 -9.94 -15.57 4.17
N SER A 82 -10.54 -14.56 3.56
CA SER A 82 -11.71 -14.69 2.69
C SER A 82 -11.57 -13.78 1.47
N VAL A 83 -12.27 -14.13 0.39
CA VAL A 83 -12.29 -13.35 -0.85
C VAL A 83 -13.72 -12.94 -1.14
N GLU A 84 -13.88 -11.69 -1.54
CA GLU A 84 -15.14 -11.16 -2.01
C GLU A 84 -14.98 -10.58 -3.41
N LYS A 85 -15.92 -10.91 -4.30
CA LYS A 85 -15.95 -10.44 -5.70
C LYS A 85 -17.05 -9.39 -5.85
N SER A 86 -16.80 -8.21 -5.31
CA SER A 86 -17.72 -7.08 -5.34
C SER A 86 -16.94 -5.78 -5.59
N ASP A 87 -17.63 -4.74 -6.06
CA ASP A 87 -17.00 -3.43 -6.22
C ASP A 87 -16.74 -2.82 -4.84
N ILE A 88 -15.61 -2.13 -4.66
CA ILE A 88 -15.26 -1.53 -3.37
C ILE A 88 -16.31 -0.52 -2.90
N SER A 89 -17.03 0.12 -3.83
CA SER A 89 -18.11 1.07 -3.53
C SER A 89 -19.33 0.42 -2.85
N THR A 90 -19.44 -0.91 -2.90
CA THR A 90 -20.54 -1.66 -2.28
C THR A 90 -20.29 -1.97 -0.81
N PHE A 91 -19.06 -1.81 -0.33
CA PHE A 91 -18.71 -1.99 1.08
C PHE A 91 -19.05 -0.75 1.90
N GLY A 92 -19.73 -0.93 3.03
CA GLY A 92 -20.04 0.16 3.95
C GLY A 92 -18.78 0.76 4.59
N LEU A 93 -18.84 2.05 4.95
CA LEU A 93 -17.74 2.78 5.61
C LEU A 93 -17.20 2.10 6.88
N GLU A 94 -18.02 1.30 7.57
CA GLU A 94 -17.62 0.45 8.71
C GLU A 94 -16.53 -0.57 8.34
N PHE A 95 -16.56 -1.11 7.12
CA PHE A 95 -15.57 -2.08 6.61
C PHE A 95 -14.25 -1.40 6.22
N LEU A 96 -14.31 -0.14 5.76
CA LEU A 96 -13.14 0.66 5.36
C LEU A 96 -12.42 1.32 6.57
N LYS A 97 -13.11 1.50 7.71
CA LYS A 97 -12.49 2.00 8.97
C LYS A 97 -11.32 1.13 9.44
N ILE A 98 -11.33 -0.15 9.09
CA ILE A 98 -10.29 -1.12 9.42
C ILE A 98 -8.95 -0.77 8.74
N LEU A 99 -8.98 -0.18 7.53
CA LEU A 99 -7.78 0.37 6.85
C LEU A 99 -7.33 1.71 7.46
N MET A 100 -8.28 2.57 7.87
CA MET A 100 -7.98 3.92 8.38
C MET A 100 -7.45 3.93 9.83
N MET A 101 -7.78 2.91 10.64
CA MET A 101 -7.32 2.81 12.03
C MET A 101 -5.80 2.60 12.17
N TRP A 102 -5.11 2.29 11.07
CA TRP A 102 -3.65 2.23 11.03
C TRP A 102 -2.98 3.62 11.18
N SER A 103 -3.69 4.70 10.85
CA SER A 103 -3.20 6.08 11.05
C SER A 103 -3.10 6.50 12.52
N SER A 104 -3.75 5.78 13.44
CA SER A 104 -3.70 6.07 14.89
C SER A 104 -2.77 5.15 15.67
N VAL A 105 -1.93 4.35 15.00
CA VAL A 105 -0.97 3.48 15.70
C VAL A 105 0.23 4.30 16.16
N ALA A 106 0.32 4.46 17.48
CA ALA A 106 1.42 5.11 18.18
C ALA A 106 2.78 4.55 17.71
N ALA A 107 3.64 5.42 17.17
CA ALA A 107 5.00 5.07 16.83
C ALA A 107 5.80 4.75 18.10
N LEU A 108 6.30 3.53 18.20
CA LEU A 108 7.10 3.06 19.33
C LEU A 108 8.58 3.41 19.08
N GLU A 109 9.01 4.62 19.45
CA GLU A 109 10.43 4.96 19.43
C GLU A 109 11.14 4.34 20.65
N LYS A 110 11.90 3.24 20.44
CA LYS A 110 12.81 2.73 21.47
C LYS A 110 14.03 3.66 21.61
N LYS A 111 13.97 4.62 22.54
CA LYS A 111 15.18 5.31 23.03
C LYS A 111 15.84 4.47 24.12
N LYS A 112 17.13 4.19 23.90
CA LYS A 112 17.98 3.37 24.76
C LYS A 112 18.41 4.18 25.99
N LYS A 113 17.58 4.20 27.04
CA LYS A 113 17.93 4.24 28.47
C LYS A 113 16.64 4.47 29.28
N LEU A 114 16.36 3.52 30.18
CA LEU A 114 15.15 3.36 31.01
C LEU A 114 13.92 2.83 30.25
N GLU A 115 13.39 1.69 30.68
CA GLU A 115 12.24 0.96 30.14
C GLU A 115 10.91 1.69 30.44
N GLU A 116 10.78 2.95 30.03
CA GLU A 116 9.48 3.63 30.01
C GLU A 116 8.94 3.63 28.59
N THR A 117 7.76 3.02 28.41
CA THR A 117 7.00 3.16 27.17
C THR A 117 6.46 4.59 27.11
N ILE A 118 7.00 5.40 26.20
CA ILE A 118 6.50 6.75 25.95
C ILE A 118 5.38 6.63 24.92
N GLU A 119 4.17 7.02 25.33
CA GLU A 119 3.06 7.14 24.39
C GLU A 119 3.25 8.39 23.53
N CYS A 120 3.45 8.18 22.23
CA CYS A 120 3.57 9.25 21.24
C CYS A 120 2.30 9.28 20.38
N ARG A 121 1.63 10.43 20.34
CA ARG A 121 0.53 10.68 19.41
C ARG A 121 1.08 11.29 18.12
N LEU A 122 0.75 10.69 16.99
CA LEU A 122 1.01 11.24 15.67
C LEU A 122 -0.32 11.65 15.04
N GLU A 123 -0.32 12.78 14.35
CA GLU A 123 -1.47 13.26 13.58
C GLU A 123 -1.12 13.18 12.10
N TYR A 124 -2.03 12.58 11.33
CA TYR A 124 -1.90 12.44 9.89
C TYR A 124 -3.01 13.25 9.21
N PRO A 125 -2.70 14.02 8.15
CA PRO A 125 -3.72 14.68 7.35
C PRO A 125 -4.58 13.65 6.61
N SER A 126 -5.76 14.06 6.17
CA SER A 126 -6.53 13.25 5.22
C SER A 126 -5.77 13.12 3.90
N PHE A 127 -6.08 12.09 3.12
CA PHE A 127 -5.49 11.93 1.79
C PHE A 127 -5.82 13.11 0.86
N GLU A 128 -7.04 13.63 0.94
CA GLU A 128 -7.48 14.82 0.21
C GLU A 128 -6.63 16.05 0.59
N ASP A 129 -6.45 16.31 1.88
CA ASP A 129 -5.61 17.42 2.35
C ASP A 129 -4.15 17.25 1.95
N ALA A 130 -3.61 16.03 2.05
CA ALA A 130 -2.22 15.73 1.70
C ALA A 130 -1.93 15.94 0.20
N THR A 131 -2.92 15.69 -0.66
CA THR A 131 -2.78 15.77 -2.11
C THR A 131 -3.21 17.12 -2.70
N ALA A 132 -3.98 17.92 -1.96
CA ALA A 132 -4.38 19.28 -2.31
C ALA A 132 -3.29 20.34 -2.06
N VAL A 133 -2.16 19.95 -1.43
CA VAL A 133 -1.07 20.89 -1.14
C VAL A 133 -0.52 21.50 -2.44
N PRO A 134 -0.56 22.85 -2.59
CA PRO A 134 -0.03 23.51 -3.78
C PRO A 134 1.44 23.17 -4.00
N TRP A 135 1.84 22.83 -5.22
CA TRP A 135 3.19 22.29 -5.43
C TRP A 135 4.30 23.29 -5.08
N LYS A 136 4.03 24.59 -5.18
CA LYS A 136 4.94 25.67 -4.75
C LYS A 136 5.23 25.67 -3.23
N ALA A 137 4.33 25.12 -2.42
CA ALA A 137 4.47 25.03 -0.98
C ALA A 137 5.20 23.75 -0.54
N LEU A 138 5.43 22.81 -1.45
CA LEU A 138 6.11 21.57 -1.14
C LEU A 138 7.60 21.78 -0.85
N PRO A 139 8.20 20.97 0.04
CA PRO A 139 9.63 21.03 0.31
C PRO A 139 10.47 20.84 -0.94
N LYS A 140 11.60 21.56 -1.05
CA LYS A 140 12.53 21.46 -2.20
C LYS A 140 13.14 20.06 -2.40
N ARG A 141 13.03 19.18 -1.41
CA ARG A 141 13.53 17.80 -1.43
C ARG A 141 12.48 16.78 -1.85
N VAL A 142 11.27 17.22 -2.22
CA VAL A 142 10.24 16.31 -2.73
C VAL A 142 10.76 15.65 -4.00
N SER A 143 10.53 14.33 -4.09
CA SER A 143 10.99 13.54 -5.23
C SER A 143 10.29 13.98 -6.51
N LYS A 144 11.02 14.04 -7.61
CA LYS A 144 10.46 14.27 -8.96
C LYS A 144 9.40 13.23 -9.33
N LEU A 145 9.54 12.02 -8.78
CA LEU A 145 8.57 10.93 -8.95
C LEU A 145 7.19 11.31 -8.41
N TYR A 146 7.12 12.03 -7.30
CA TYR A 146 5.84 12.49 -6.74
C TYR A 146 5.07 13.33 -7.77
N PHE A 147 5.73 14.34 -8.34
CA PHE A 147 5.11 15.20 -9.34
C PHE A 147 4.72 14.44 -10.61
N ALA A 148 5.59 13.55 -11.09
CA ALA A 148 5.30 12.72 -12.25
C ALA A 148 4.08 11.82 -12.02
N MET A 149 3.97 11.20 -10.84
CA MET A 149 2.80 10.40 -10.46
C MET A 149 1.53 11.26 -10.38
N ARG A 150 1.58 12.47 -9.83
CA ARG A 150 0.42 13.39 -9.78
C ARG A 150 -0.06 13.82 -11.17
N VAL A 151 0.85 13.98 -12.13
CA VAL A 151 0.47 14.26 -13.53
C VAL A 151 -0.26 13.06 -14.14
N ILE A 152 0.24 11.84 -13.93
CA ILE A 152 -0.39 10.62 -14.46
C ILE A 152 -1.75 10.38 -13.81
N GLU A 153 -1.86 10.54 -12.50
CA GLU A 153 -3.11 10.40 -11.75
C GLU A 153 -4.18 11.37 -12.25
N GLN A 154 -3.85 12.66 -12.43
CA GLN A 154 -4.81 13.63 -12.96
C GLN A 154 -5.15 13.38 -14.44
N PHE A 155 -4.23 12.82 -15.22
CA PHE A 155 -4.52 12.39 -16.57
C PHE A 155 -5.53 11.24 -16.60
N GLU A 156 -5.33 10.25 -15.73
CA GLU A 156 -6.25 9.12 -15.56
C GLU A 156 -7.65 9.54 -15.12
N ASP A 157 -7.74 10.54 -14.23
CA ASP A 157 -9.01 11.13 -13.80
C ASP A 157 -9.76 11.82 -14.95
N ILE A 158 -9.04 12.55 -15.81
CA ILE A 158 -9.62 13.25 -16.97
C ILE A 158 -10.12 12.25 -18.02
N GLU A 159 -9.33 11.22 -18.31
CA GLU A 159 -9.68 10.20 -19.32
C GLU A 159 -10.65 9.14 -18.77
N GLY A 160 -10.87 9.09 -17.46
CA GLY A 160 -11.75 8.12 -16.81
C GLY A 160 -11.20 6.70 -16.83
N ASN A 161 -9.89 6.52 -16.97
CA ASN A 161 -9.22 5.21 -17.10
C ASN A 161 -8.13 4.98 -16.04
N PRO A 162 -8.49 4.86 -14.73
CA PRO A 162 -7.52 4.66 -13.66
C PRO A 162 -6.65 3.42 -13.84
N GLY A 163 -5.33 3.59 -13.71
CA GLY A 163 -4.32 2.55 -13.82
C GLY A 163 -4.20 1.87 -15.19
N GLN A 164 -4.74 2.47 -16.25
CA GLN A 164 -4.66 1.95 -17.62
C GLN A 164 -3.82 2.82 -18.55
N THR A 165 -3.03 3.75 -18.00
CA THR A 165 -2.12 4.56 -18.79
C THR A 165 -1.06 3.71 -19.49
N SER A 166 -0.71 4.12 -20.70
CA SER A 166 0.16 3.38 -21.62
C SER A 166 1.00 4.32 -22.47
N SER A 167 1.88 3.74 -23.29
CA SER A 167 2.64 4.52 -24.27
C SER A 167 1.77 5.25 -25.30
N ALA A 168 0.50 4.87 -25.47
CA ALA A 168 -0.44 5.59 -26.34
C ALA A 168 -0.79 6.99 -25.81
N ASP A 169 -0.64 7.21 -24.50
CA ASP A 169 -0.99 8.46 -23.81
C ASP A 169 0.14 9.50 -23.80
N LEU A 170 1.30 9.13 -24.37
CA LEU A 170 2.47 10.01 -24.53
C LEU A 170 2.17 11.35 -25.19
N PRO A 171 1.19 11.53 -26.09
CA PRO A 171 0.86 12.86 -26.61
C PRO A 171 0.10 13.73 -25.60
N GLY A 172 -0.71 13.12 -24.72
CA GLY A 172 -1.59 13.82 -23.78
C GLY A 172 -0.89 14.21 -22.47
N VAL A 173 -0.09 13.29 -21.92
CA VAL A 173 0.55 13.45 -20.61
C VAL A 173 1.54 14.64 -20.54
N PRO A 174 2.43 14.88 -21.53
CA PRO A 174 3.29 16.06 -21.55
C PRO A 174 2.53 17.38 -21.72
N LYS A 175 1.37 17.36 -22.37
CA LYS A 175 0.50 18.54 -22.48
C LYS A 175 -0.07 18.90 -21.11
N LEU A 176 -0.62 17.91 -20.40
CA LEU A 176 -1.13 18.10 -19.04
C LEU A 176 -0.01 18.52 -18.07
N ARG A 177 1.18 17.94 -18.20
CA ARG A 177 2.37 18.36 -17.42
C ARG A 177 2.59 19.87 -17.48
N LYS A 178 2.55 20.45 -18.69
CA LYS A 178 2.77 21.90 -18.90
C LYS A 178 1.71 22.73 -18.19
N GLU A 179 0.45 22.39 -18.39
CA GLU A 179 -0.69 23.04 -17.74
C GLU A 179 -0.58 22.99 -16.20
N LEU A 180 -0.19 21.85 -15.63
CA LEU A 180 -0.02 21.69 -14.19
C LEU A 180 1.19 22.44 -13.65
N CYS A 181 2.29 22.50 -14.40
CA CYS A 181 3.46 23.31 -14.04
C CYS A 181 3.12 24.80 -14.01
N GLU A 182 2.37 25.27 -15.01
CA GLU A 182 1.90 26.67 -15.10
C GLU A 182 0.95 27.00 -13.95
N THR A 183 -0.09 26.19 -13.76
CA THR A 183 -1.10 26.37 -12.71
C THR A 183 -0.50 26.37 -11.31
N ASN A 184 0.47 25.48 -11.06
CA ASN A 184 1.13 25.38 -9.77
C ASN A 184 2.36 26.30 -9.62
N SER A 185 2.72 27.05 -10.66
CA SER A 185 3.91 27.91 -10.70
C SER A 185 5.21 27.15 -10.38
N VAL A 186 5.35 25.94 -10.91
CA VAL A 186 6.54 25.08 -10.75
C VAL A 186 7.25 24.93 -12.09
N ASN A 187 8.58 24.87 -12.07
CA ASN A 187 9.37 24.71 -13.28
C ASN A 187 9.26 23.28 -13.84
N GLU A 188 9.08 23.13 -15.15
CA GLU A 188 9.00 21.83 -15.84
C GLU A 188 10.20 20.90 -15.56
N SER A 189 11.37 21.42 -15.21
CA SER A 189 12.55 20.62 -14.81
C SER A 189 12.35 19.76 -13.56
N GLN A 190 11.31 20.05 -12.76
CA GLN A 190 10.89 19.20 -11.64
C GLN A 190 10.20 17.91 -12.13
N ILE A 191 9.73 17.87 -13.38
CA ILE A 191 9.02 16.74 -13.98
C ILE A 191 9.67 16.39 -15.33
N PRO A 192 10.81 15.70 -15.34
CA PRO A 192 11.51 15.35 -16.57
C PRO A 192 10.64 14.50 -17.49
N GLU A 193 10.62 14.82 -18.79
CA GLU A 193 9.84 14.07 -19.79
C GLU A 193 10.22 12.59 -19.84
N ALA A 194 11.52 12.30 -19.82
CA ALA A 194 12.04 10.94 -19.77
C ALA A 194 11.55 10.14 -18.55
N LEU A 195 11.17 10.80 -17.44
CA LEU A 195 10.56 10.13 -16.29
C LEU A 195 9.12 9.73 -16.59
N LEU A 196 8.33 10.62 -17.20
CA LEU A 196 6.94 10.33 -17.61
C LEU A 196 6.91 9.23 -18.68
N GLU A 197 7.78 9.32 -19.68
CA GLU A 197 7.91 8.29 -20.72
C GLU A 197 8.18 6.92 -20.12
N ARG A 198 9.13 6.84 -19.18
CA ARG A 198 9.46 5.59 -18.50
C ARG A 198 8.29 5.04 -17.69
N LEU A 199 7.50 5.89 -17.05
CA LEU A 199 6.32 5.46 -16.27
C LEU A 199 5.20 4.95 -17.18
N LEU A 200 5.00 5.56 -18.35
CA LEU A 200 3.98 5.16 -19.32
C LEU A 200 4.35 3.89 -20.12
N ILE A 201 5.64 3.70 -20.39
CA ILE A 201 6.15 2.51 -21.10
C ILE A 201 6.32 1.33 -20.12
N GLY A 202 6.76 1.61 -18.90
CA GLY A 202 7.11 0.62 -17.89
C GLY A 202 5.92 0.16 -17.05
N THR A 203 4.86 -0.37 -17.68
CA THR A 203 3.73 -0.97 -16.96
C THR A 203 4.01 -2.39 -16.44
N SER A 204 5.24 -2.87 -16.69
CA SER A 204 5.71 -4.16 -16.21
C SER A 204 5.99 -4.12 -14.71
N GLU A 205 5.43 -5.06 -13.98
CA GLU A 205 5.76 -5.27 -12.57
C GLU A 205 7.13 -5.94 -12.44
N TYR A 206 7.97 -5.44 -11.53
CA TYR A 206 9.28 -6.02 -11.24
C TYR A 206 9.24 -6.69 -9.87
N PRO A 207 9.31 -8.03 -9.77
CA PRO A 207 9.15 -8.75 -8.50
C PRO A 207 10.02 -8.21 -7.36
N PRO A 208 11.33 -7.93 -7.54
CA PRO A 208 12.16 -7.36 -6.48
C PRO A 208 11.67 -6.00 -5.96
N VAL A 209 11.13 -5.15 -6.83
CA VAL A 209 10.56 -3.84 -6.44
C VAL A 209 9.27 -4.04 -5.65
N CYS A 210 8.47 -5.01 -6.07
CA CYS A 210 7.24 -5.41 -5.41
C CYS A 210 7.53 -5.91 -4.01
N ALA A 211 8.48 -6.83 -3.83
CA ALA A 211 8.90 -7.34 -2.53
C ALA A 211 9.36 -6.23 -1.58
N ILE A 212 10.13 -5.25 -2.07
CA ILE A 212 10.57 -4.10 -1.26
C ILE A 212 9.38 -3.25 -0.81
N ILE A 213 8.50 -2.85 -1.73
CA ILE A 213 7.35 -2.00 -1.39
C ILE A 213 6.37 -2.76 -0.48
N GLY A 214 6.10 -4.03 -0.78
CA GLY A 214 5.26 -4.89 0.04
C GLY A 214 5.80 -5.07 1.46
N GLY A 215 7.12 -5.27 1.61
CA GLY A 215 7.77 -5.32 2.93
C GLY A 215 7.62 -4.01 3.71
N ILE A 216 7.79 -2.86 3.06
CA ILE A 216 7.63 -1.55 3.71
C ILE A 216 6.16 -1.31 4.11
N LEU A 217 5.21 -1.63 3.24
CA LEU A 217 3.78 -1.44 3.51
C LEU A 217 3.26 -2.41 4.58
N GLY A 218 3.75 -3.65 4.61
CA GLY A 218 3.34 -4.66 5.58
C GLY A 218 3.96 -4.52 6.97
N GLN A 219 4.98 -3.67 7.15
CA GLN A 219 5.68 -3.50 8.41
C GLN A 219 5.09 -2.42 9.33
N ARG A 220 4.24 -1.53 8.82
CA ARG A 220 3.82 -0.31 9.54
C ARG A 220 2.70 -0.49 10.54
#